data_AF-A0A7G8USN7-F1
#
_entry.id   AF-A0A7G8USN7-F1
#
_cell.length_a   1.000
_cell.length_b   1.000
_cell.length_c   1.000
_cell.angle_alpha   90.00
_cell.angle_beta   90.00
_cell.angle_gamma   90.00
#
_symmetry.space_group_name_H-M   'P 1'
#
loop_
_entity.id
_entity.type
_entity.pdbx_description
1 polymer ?
#
loop_
_entity_poly.entity_id
_entity_poly.type
_entity_poly.pdbx_seq_one_letter_code
_entity_poly.pdbx_strand_id
1 'polypeptide(L)'
;MEQPCGGLPYAYFGLSHSHDDEIVIIYFETEEKDLIQQKMIQIAENMRQKIEKYLKTTVSIGIGFIYDSCRDISLSYRDAKSTFEFRHMIGKNRVLISGDTGLPPSSFAKTKLHGLEKEFAMNVKLGLENKAFSILDEIQQMLLEMKYVTLSQLRLIGVEITLPLFKEFEEWISDSEMLVAESGEVTDFYLFNQNVERYQTNDELFSALRRLTKHFVDIANHQRERQMKSNIHTAMDYMEKNFMVEGLSLLDVAGYVHISPTYLSNCA
;
A
#
# COMPACT_ATOMS: atom_id res chain seq x y z
N MET A 1 42.75 7.89 35.76
CA MET A 1 43.19 9.25 36.14
C MET A 1 42.99 10.09 34.89
N GLU A 2 41.75 10.49 34.64
CA GLU A 2 41.34 11.17 33.40
C GLU A 2 41.21 12.67 33.68
N GLN A 3 41.89 13.47 32.87
CA GLN A 3 41.87 14.93 32.94
C GLN A 3 40.52 15.48 32.45
N PRO A 4 40.04 16.61 33.01
CA PRO A 4 38.82 17.25 32.54
C PRO A 4 39.10 18.00 31.23
N CYS A 5 38.37 17.65 30.15
CA CYS A 5 38.34 18.43 28.92
C CYS A 5 37.58 19.74 29.14
N GLY A 6 38.31 20.79 29.52
CA GLY A 6 37.83 22.18 29.45
C GLY A 6 38.36 22.87 28.19
N GLY A 7 37.47 23.52 27.43
CA GLY A 7 37.83 24.61 26.52
C GLY A 7 37.28 24.53 25.09
N LEU A 8 36.32 25.43 24.79
CA LEU A 8 35.81 25.94 23.49
C LEU A 8 34.53 25.28 22.90
N PRO A 9 33.59 26.11 22.35
CA PRO A 9 32.30 25.67 21.85
C PRO A 9 32.45 25.15 20.42
N TYR A 10 32.80 23.89 20.29
CA TYR A 10 32.78 23.21 19.00
C TYR A 10 31.72 22.13 19.05
N ALA A 11 30.67 22.29 18.25
CA ALA A 11 29.79 21.18 17.92
C ALA A 11 30.64 20.12 17.21
N TYR A 12 30.91 19.01 17.90
CA TYR A 12 31.67 17.90 17.34
C TYR A 12 30.73 17.03 16.51
N PHE A 13 30.95 17.02 15.19
CA PHE A 13 30.25 16.12 14.27
C PHE A 13 31.04 14.82 14.13
N GLY A 14 30.50 13.73 14.70
CA GLY A 14 30.96 12.37 14.39
C GLY A 14 30.14 11.80 13.24
N LEU A 15 30.80 11.27 12.21
CA LEU A 15 30.19 10.49 11.14
C LEU A 15 30.62 9.04 11.30
N SER A 16 29.68 8.13 11.52
CA SER A 16 29.92 6.68 11.40
C SER A 16 29.07 6.11 10.26
N HIS A 17 29.71 5.25 9.47
CA HIS A 17 29.04 4.46 8.44
C HIS A 17 28.72 3.10 9.04
N SER A 18 27.45 2.72 9.01
CA SER A 18 26.98 1.40 9.42
C SER A 18 26.63 0.57 8.17
N HIS A 19 26.54 -0.75 8.33
CA HIS A 19 26.29 -1.73 7.26
C HIS A 19 24.96 -1.54 6.50
N ASP A 20 24.07 -0.65 6.96
CA ASP A 20 22.69 -0.44 6.46
C ASP A 20 22.47 0.86 5.65
N ASP A 21 23.50 1.40 4.97
CA ASP A 21 23.41 2.69 4.23
C ASP A 21 22.95 3.87 5.11
N GLU A 22 23.19 3.80 6.42
CA GLU A 22 22.84 4.86 7.37
C GLU A 22 24.04 5.77 7.68
N ILE A 23 23.76 7.07 7.80
CA ILE A 23 24.72 8.08 8.28
C ILE A 23 24.24 8.53 9.65
N VAL A 24 25.07 8.30 10.66
CA VAL A 24 24.80 8.78 12.02
C VAL A 24 25.52 10.10 12.23
N ILE A 25 24.77 11.12 12.68
CA ILE A 25 25.30 12.41 13.10
C ILE A 25 25.11 12.54 14.59
N ILE A 26 26.21 12.74 15.30
CA ILE A 26 26.19 13.04 16.73
C ILE A 26 26.32 14.55 16.90
N TYR A 27 25.42 15.15 17.69
CA TYR A 27 25.40 16.57 17.99
C TYR A 27 25.49 16.78 19.50
N PHE A 28 26.48 17.55 19.94
CA PHE A 28 26.70 17.90 21.34
C PHE A 28 26.70 19.42 21.49
N GLU A 29 26.00 19.91 22.51
CA GLU A 29 25.94 21.33 22.83
C GLU A 29 25.65 21.51 24.33
N THR A 30 26.04 22.66 24.88
CA THR A 30 25.91 23.01 26.31
C THR A 30 24.77 23.99 26.62
N GLU A 31 23.94 24.27 25.61
CA GLU A 31 22.79 25.17 25.71
C GLU A 31 21.56 24.49 26.33
N GLU A 32 20.48 25.26 26.49
CA GLU A 32 19.18 24.76 26.93
C GLU A 32 18.59 23.77 25.90
N LYS A 33 17.94 22.69 26.39
CA LYS A 33 17.43 21.59 25.55
C LYS A 33 16.52 22.05 24.42
N ASP A 34 15.66 23.03 24.68
CA ASP A 34 14.74 23.57 23.66
C ASP A 34 15.50 24.27 22.51
N LEU A 35 16.55 25.02 22.84
CA LEU A 35 17.39 25.70 21.84
C LEU A 35 18.22 24.69 21.04
N ILE A 36 18.74 23.66 21.70
CA ILE A 36 19.44 22.53 21.07
C ILE A 36 18.50 21.85 20.07
N GLN A 37 17.27 21.54 20.48
CA GLN A 37 16.28 20.88 19.63
C GLN A 37 15.95 21.72 18.39
N GLN A 38 15.68 23.02 18.55
CA GLN A 38 15.39 23.91 17.43
C GLN A 38 16.55 23.98 16.43
N LYS A 39 17.80 24.07 16.92
CA LYS A 39 19.00 24.05 16.08
C LYS A 39 19.16 22.73 15.33
N MET A 40 18.95 21.59 16.01
CA MET A 40 19.02 20.27 15.37
C MET A 40 18.00 20.14 14.23
N ILE A 41 16.76 20.59 14.43
CA ILE A 41 15.72 20.58 13.39
C ILE A 41 16.14 21.45 12.21
N GLN A 42 16.62 22.67 12.48
CA GLN A 42 17.05 23.59 11.42
C GLN A 42 18.23 23.03 10.61
N ILE A 43 19.22 22.43 11.28
CA ILE A 43 20.36 21.78 10.63
C ILE A 43 19.87 20.61 9.76
N ALA A 44 19.01 19.75 10.31
CA ALA A 44 18.49 18.59 9.60
C ALA A 44 17.68 19.00 8.35
N GLU A 45 16.78 19.98 8.45
CA GLU A 45 16.03 20.47 7.30
C GLU A 45 16.93 21.10 6.24
N ASN A 46 17.93 21.88 6.66
CA ASN A 46 18.90 22.46 5.74
C ASN A 46 19.70 21.39 5.01
N MET A 47 20.16 20.34 5.72
CA MET A 47 20.82 19.19 5.12
C MET A 47 19.91 18.49 4.11
N ARG A 48 18.67 18.17 4.50
CA ARG A 48 17.68 17.51 3.64
C ARG A 48 17.47 18.29 2.33
N GLN A 49 17.20 19.60 2.43
CA GLN A 49 16.98 20.47 1.26
C GLN A 49 18.22 20.60 0.38
N LYS A 50 19.42 20.68 0.97
CA LYS A 50 20.67 20.76 0.20
C LYS A 50 21.00 19.46 -0.52
N ILE A 51 20.80 18.32 0.13
CA ILE A 51 21.01 17.00 -0.48
C ILE A 51 20.06 16.83 -1.68
N GLU A 52 18.78 17.17 -1.50
CA GLU A 52 17.81 17.17 -2.59
C GLU A 52 18.21 18.11 -3.74
N LYS A 53 18.60 19.34 -3.42
CA LYS A 53 18.96 20.35 -4.41
C LYS A 53 20.23 19.99 -5.21
N TYR A 54 21.30 19.58 -4.52
CA TYR A 54 22.64 19.47 -5.09
C TYR A 54 23.02 18.04 -5.47
N LEU A 55 22.61 17.03 -4.68
CA LEU A 55 22.90 15.62 -4.95
C LEU A 55 21.78 14.91 -5.72
N LYS A 56 20.64 15.59 -5.95
CA LYS A 56 19.48 15.06 -6.69
C LYS A 56 18.96 13.74 -6.11
N THR A 57 19.10 13.57 -4.81
CA THR A 57 18.60 12.41 -4.06
C THR A 57 17.88 12.88 -2.80
N THR A 58 17.02 12.05 -2.23
CA THR A 58 16.23 12.40 -1.04
C THR A 58 16.74 11.64 0.18
N VAL A 59 16.72 12.30 1.35
CA VAL A 59 17.06 11.67 2.64
C VAL A 59 15.94 11.87 3.65
N SER A 60 15.74 10.89 4.51
CA SER A 60 14.92 11.04 5.72
C SER A 60 15.87 11.10 6.91
N ILE A 61 15.68 12.05 7.82
CA ILE A 61 16.58 12.29 8.96
C ILE A 61 15.79 12.10 10.25
N GLY A 62 16.21 11.17 11.09
CA GLY A 62 15.61 10.90 12.40
C GLY A 62 16.39 11.60 13.51
N ILE A 63 15.69 12.26 14.43
CA ILE A 63 16.27 12.98 15.57
C ILE A 63 15.83 12.28 16.86
N GLY A 64 16.82 11.79 17.63
CA GLY A 64 16.65 11.17 18.93
C GLY A 64 16.33 12.17 20.05
N PHE A 65 16.04 11.69 21.26
CA PHE A 65 15.95 12.57 22.43
C PHE A 65 17.33 13.14 22.81
N ILE A 66 17.31 14.27 23.51
CA ILE A 66 18.49 14.93 24.07
C ILE A 66 18.80 14.35 25.44
N TYR A 67 20.02 13.85 25.60
CA TYR A 67 20.52 13.27 26.85
C TYR A 67 21.64 14.11 27.45
N ASP A 68 21.73 14.09 28.78
CA ASP A 68 22.70 14.91 29.53
C ASP A 68 24.10 14.28 29.61
N SER A 69 24.24 13.00 29.22
CA SER A 69 25.52 12.27 29.27
C SER A 69 25.87 11.61 27.94
N CYS A 70 27.14 11.68 27.55
CA CYS A 70 27.67 10.94 26.39
C CYS A 70 27.54 9.42 26.56
N ARG A 71 27.39 8.91 27.79
CA ARG A 71 27.15 7.47 28.04
C ARG A 71 25.79 7.02 27.49
N ASP A 72 24.85 7.94 27.36
CA ASP A 72 23.48 7.69 26.90
C ASP A 72 23.33 7.89 25.39
N ILE A 73 24.42 8.09 24.65
CA ILE A 73 24.39 8.27 23.19
C ILE A 73 23.74 7.09 22.46
N SER A 74 23.91 5.88 23.01
CA SER A 74 23.28 4.67 22.47
C SER A 74 21.75 4.70 22.59
N LEU A 75 21.22 5.40 23.59
CA LEU A 75 19.78 5.64 23.74
C LEU A 75 19.30 6.65 22.69
N SER A 76 19.99 7.79 22.55
CA SER A 76 19.67 8.78 21.50
C SER A 76 19.68 8.20 20.09
N TYR A 77 20.67 7.34 19.77
CA TYR A 77 20.70 6.61 18.50
C TYR A 77 19.50 5.67 18.34
N ARG A 78 19.13 4.93 19.40
CA ARG A 78 17.97 4.04 19.37
C ARG A 78 16.67 4.81 19.14
N ASP A 79 16.52 5.95 19.80
CA ASP A 79 15.36 6.83 19.61
C ASP A 79 15.30 7.33 18.17
N ALA A 80 16.41 7.89 17.66
CA ALA A 80 16.51 8.35 16.27
C ALA A 80 16.16 7.23 15.28
N LYS A 81 16.62 6.01 15.53
CA LYS A 81 16.31 4.83 14.71
C LYS A 81 14.82 4.47 14.77
N SER A 82 14.21 4.53 15.95
CA SER A 82 12.78 4.26 16.13
C SER A 82 11.88 5.22 15.34
N THR A 83 12.33 6.46 15.07
CA THR A 83 11.55 7.42 14.26
C THR A 83 11.27 6.92 12.85
N PHE A 84 12.13 6.05 12.30
CA PHE A 84 11.96 5.51 10.96
C PHE A 84 10.96 4.35 10.88
N GLU A 85 10.53 3.76 12.00
CA GLU A 85 9.55 2.67 12.00
C GLU A 85 8.23 3.11 11.34
N PHE A 86 7.87 4.40 11.45
CA PHE A 86 6.64 4.99 10.91
C PHE A 86 6.85 5.75 9.58
N ARG A 87 8.05 5.70 9.00
CA ARG A 87 8.38 6.36 7.72
C ARG A 87 7.42 5.97 6.59
N HIS A 88 6.85 4.77 6.65
CA HIS A 88 5.93 4.26 5.65
C HIS A 88 4.55 4.94 5.64
N MET A 89 4.05 5.39 6.80
CA MET A 89 2.81 6.17 6.89
C MET A 89 3.03 7.63 6.53
N ILE A 90 4.14 8.18 7.04
CA ILE A 90 4.38 9.60 7.00
C ILE A 90 4.94 9.97 5.62
N GLY A 91 5.85 9.16 5.06
CA GLY A 91 6.45 9.30 3.74
C GLY A 91 7.96 9.54 3.76
N LYS A 92 8.59 9.58 2.58
CA LYS A 92 10.05 9.81 2.42
C LYS A 92 10.38 11.32 2.44
N ASN A 93 11.68 11.65 2.42
CA ASN A 93 12.21 13.02 2.29
C ASN A 93 11.74 14.03 3.37
N ARG A 94 12.02 13.75 4.65
CA ARG A 94 11.60 14.61 5.79
C ARG A 94 12.45 14.43 7.03
N VAL A 95 12.39 15.39 7.95
CA VAL A 95 12.93 15.28 9.30
C VAL A 95 11.86 14.70 10.24
N LEU A 96 12.25 13.74 11.07
CA LEU A 96 11.40 13.02 12.04
C LEU A 96 11.98 13.17 13.44
N ILE A 97 11.16 13.48 14.45
CA ILE A 97 11.63 13.76 15.82
C ILE A 97 10.97 12.79 16.80
N SER A 98 11.78 12.15 17.64
CA SER A 98 11.31 11.14 18.60
C SER A 98 10.23 11.67 19.57
N GLY A 99 10.31 12.95 19.95
CA GLY A 99 9.32 13.61 20.82
C GLY A 99 7.94 13.83 20.19
N ASP A 100 7.88 14.06 18.87
CA ASP A 100 6.60 14.27 18.15
C ASP A 100 5.90 12.94 17.83
N THR A 101 6.61 11.82 17.94
CA THR A 101 6.03 10.50 17.68
C THR A 101 5.18 9.97 18.85
N GLY A 102 5.39 10.42 20.09
CA GLY A 102 4.72 9.92 21.29
C GLY A 102 4.97 8.42 21.55
N LEU A 103 5.80 8.08 22.53
CA LEU A 103 6.14 6.69 22.95
C LEU A 103 4.89 5.88 23.42
N PRO A 104 4.87 4.51 23.49
CA PRO A 104 5.90 3.47 23.23
C PRO A 104 5.52 2.39 22.15
N PRO A 105 6.47 1.52 21.71
CA PRO A 105 6.27 0.51 20.64
C PRO A 105 5.57 -0.79 21.10
N SER A 106 4.52 -0.70 21.92
CA SER A 106 3.95 -1.91 22.56
C SER A 106 2.44 -2.06 22.52
N SER A 107 1.70 -1.18 21.84
CA SER A 107 0.26 -1.37 21.61
C SER A 107 0.01 -1.73 20.14
N PHE A 108 0.34 -2.97 19.78
CA PHE A 108 -0.03 -3.55 18.49
C PHE A 108 -1.54 -3.80 18.48
N ALA A 109 -2.33 -2.75 18.23
CA ALA A 109 -3.73 -2.93 17.90
C ALA A 109 -3.80 -3.71 16.59
N LYS A 110 -4.53 -4.84 16.58
CA LYS A 110 -4.88 -5.53 15.33
C LYS A 110 -5.83 -4.61 14.58
N THR A 111 -5.34 -3.95 13.55
CA THR A 111 -6.19 -3.28 12.56
C THR A 111 -7.09 -4.33 11.94
N LYS A 112 -8.40 -4.18 12.10
CA LYS A 112 -9.39 -5.02 11.40
C LYS A 112 -9.98 -4.18 10.28
N LEU A 113 -10.07 -4.76 9.09
CA LEU A 113 -10.70 -4.13 7.93
C LEU A 113 -12.23 -4.20 7.96
N HIS A 114 -12.82 -4.80 9.01
CA HIS A 114 -14.27 -4.83 9.26
C HIS A 114 -15.12 -5.38 8.09
N GLY A 115 -14.54 -6.18 7.19
CA GLY A 115 -15.23 -6.74 6.02
C GLY A 115 -15.08 -5.92 4.74
N LEU A 116 -14.44 -4.74 4.81
CA LEU A 116 -14.14 -3.90 3.64
C LEU A 116 -13.30 -4.67 2.61
N GLU A 117 -12.45 -5.59 3.04
CA GLU A 117 -11.63 -6.43 2.14
C GLU A 117 -12.49 -7.36 1.26
N LYS A 118 -13.59 -7.88 1.81
CA LYS A 118 -14.53 -8.74 1.06
C LYS A 118 -15.46 -7.93 0.19
N GLU A 119 -15.93 -6.80 0.70
CA GLU A 119 -16.75 -5.86 -0.07
C GLU A 119 -15.99 -5.33 -1.28
N PHE A 120 -14.71 -5.00 -1.08
CA PHE A 120 -13.78 -4.63 -2.14
C PHE A 120 -13.71 -5.73 -3.21
N ALA A 121 -13.36 -6.95 -2.83
CA ALA A 121 -13.24 -8.08 -3.77
C ALA A 121 -14.54 -8.32 -4.57
N MET A 122 -15.70 -8.23 -3.91
CA MET A 122 -17.01 -8.37 -4.56
C MET A 122 -17.29 -7.25 -5.57
N ASN A 123 -17.01 -5.99 -5.22
CA ASN A 123 -17.20 -4.86 -6.15
C ASN A 123 -16.28 -4.98 -7.39
N VAL A 124 -15.05 -5.48 -7.20
CA VAL A 124 -14.13 -5.77 -8.31
C VAL A 124 -14.68 -6.88 -9.22
N LYS A 125 -15.17 -7.98 -8.65
CA LYS A 125 -15.83 -9.08 -9.40
C LYS A 125 -17.07 -8.61 -10.18
N LEU A 126 -17.80 -7.64 -9.64
CA LEU A 126 -18.92 -7.01 -10.30
C LEU A 126 -18.51 -5.96 -11.36
N GLY A 127 -17.22 -5.67 -11.53
CA GLY A 127 -16.72 -4.66 -12.47
C GLY A 127 -17.03 -3.21 -12.04
N LEU A 128 -17.34 -2.99 -10.77
CA LEU A 128 -17.72 -1.68 -10.23
C LEU A 128 -16.48 -0.90 -9.79
N GLU A 129 -15.67 -0.46 -10.75
CA GLU A 129 -14.36 0.18 -10.51
C GLU A 129 -14.43 1.33 -9.50
N ASN A 130 -15.31 2.30 -9.72
CA ASN A 130 -15.41 3.49 -8.87
C ASN A 130 -15.71 3.11 -7.40
N LYS A 131 -16.57 2.11 -7.17
CA LYS A 131 -16.88 1.65 -5.82
C LYS A 131 -15.70 0.94 -5.18
N ALA A 132 -14.99 0.10 -5.94
CA ALA A 132 -13.79 -0.57 -5.46
C ALA A 132 -12.70 0.45 -5.06
N PHE A 133 -12.52 1.53 -5.85
CA PHE A 133 -11.60 2.61 -5.48
C PHE A 133 -12.04 3.37 -4.24
N SER A 134 -13.34 3.67 -4.08
CA SER A 134 -13.83 4.32 -2.87
C SER A 134 -13.58 3.48 -1.61
N ILE A 135 -13.70 2.15 -1.68
CA ILE A 135 -13.37 1.27 -0.56
C ILE A 135 -11.86 1.31 -0.27
N LEU A 136 -11.00 1.31 -1.29
CA LEU A 136 -9.57 1.49 -1.09
C LEU A 136 -9.24 2.86 -0.47
N ASP A 137 -9.93 3.93 -0.87
CA ASP A 137 -9.80 5.26 -0.26
C ASP A 137 -10.19 5.23 1.22
N GLU A 138 -11.30 4.55 1.56
CA GLU A 138 -11.77 4.40 2.94
C GLU A 138 -10.77 3.64 3.80
N ILE A 139 -10.24 2.51 3.32
CA ILE A 139 -9.21 1.76 4.04
C ILE A 139 -7.94 2.60 4.19
N GLN A 140 -7.51 3.31 3.14
CA GLN A 140 -6.33 4.16 3.17
C GLN A 140 -6.50 5.29 4.20
N GLN A 141 -7.66 5.94 4.23
CA GLN A 141 -7.99 7.01 5.16
C GLN A 141 -8.04 6.47 6.60
N MET A 142 -8.66 5.31 6.83
CA MET A 142 -8.67 4.64 8.12
C MET A 142 -7.25 4.42 8.65
N LEU A 143 -6.31 4.01 7.79
CA LEU A 143 -4.91 3.85 8.18
C LEU A 143 -4.23 5.16 8.51
N LEU A 144 -4.48 6.21 7.74
CA LEU A 144 -3.91 7.54 7.99
C LEU A 144 -4.43 8.17 9.28
N GLU A 145 -5.65 7.83 9.70
CA GLU A 145 -6.24 8.25 10.98
C GLU A 145 -5.71 7.45 12.17
N MET A 146 -5.14 6.26 11.94
CA MET A 146 -4.51 5.49 13.00
C MET A 146 -3.22 6.16 13.45
N LYS A 147 -3.13 6.40 14.76
CA LYS A 147 -1.97 7.02 15.39
C LYS A 147 -0.66 6.25 15.14
N TYR A 148 -0.74 4.92 15.05
CA TYR A 148 0.41 4.04 14.83
C TYR A 148 0.03 2.85 13.94
N VAL A 149 0.69 2.75 12.80
CA VAL A 149 0.72 1.56 11.93
C VAL A 149 2.19 1.26 11.68
N THR A 150 2.60 0.00 11.81
CA THR A 150 3.96 -0.46 11.49
C THR A 150 4.05 -0.93 10.04
N LEU A 151 5.25 -0.96 9.47
CA LEU A 151 5.41 -1.40 8.08
C LEU A 151 4.94 -2.84 7.89
N SER A 152 5.16 -3.71 8.89
CA SER A 152 4.66 -5.08 8.89
C SER A 152 3.13 -5.14 8.90
N GLN A 153 2.45 -4.25 9.63
CA GLN A 153 0.98 -4.14 9.61
C GLN A 153 0.48 -3.61 8.27
N LEU A 154 1.12 -2.58 7.70
CA LEU A 154 0.76 -2.07 6.38
C LEU A 154 0.86 -3.18 5.32
N ARG A 155 1.95 -3.95 5.34
CA ARG A 155 2.14 -5.11 4.45
C ARG A 155 1.08 -6.18 4.69
N LEU A 156 0.80 -6.52 5.94
CA LEU A 156 -0.24 -7.50 6.30
C LEU A 156 -1.61 -7.07 5.75
N ILE A 157 -1.95 -5.79 5.85
CA ILE A 157 -3.20 -5.25 5.27
C ILE A 157 -3.22 -5.41 3.76
N GLY A 158 -2.09 -5.18 3.08
CA GLY A 158 -1.96 -5.48 1.65
C GLY A 158 -2.31 -6.94 1.32
N VAL A 159 -1.86 -7.89 2.15
CA VAL A 159 -2.20 -9.32 2.03
C VAL A 159 -3.68 -9.56 2.33
N GLU A 160 -4.24 -8.95 3.38
CA GLU A 160 -5.65 -9.11 3.77
C GLU A 160 -6.61 -8.59 2.69
N ILE A 161 -6.24 -7.52 1.97
CA ILE A 161 -7.02 -6.97 0.85
C ILE A 161 -6.91 -7.88 -0.38
N THR A 162 -5.71 -8.35 -0.71
CA THR A 162 -5.49 -9.11 -1.94
C THR A 162 -5.93 -10.56 -1.85
N LEU A 163 -5.80 -11.22 -0.71
CA LEU A 163 -6.22 -12.62 -0.55
C LEU A 163 -7.68 -12.90 -0.97
N PRO A 164 -8.70 -12.17 -0.49
CA PRO A 164 -10.08 -12.37 -0.95
C PRO A 164 -10.25 -12.01 -2.42
N LEU A 165 -9.55 -11.00 -2.92
CA LEU A 165 -9.59 -10.63 -4.34
C LEU A 165 -9.11 -11.78 -5.23
N PHE A 166 -7.94 -12.35 -4.96
CA PHE A 166 -7.42 -13.47 -5.76
C PHE A 166 -8.31 -14.72 -5.64
N LYS A 167 -8.90 -14.98 -4.46
CA LYS A 167 -9.86 -16.09 -4.29
C LYS A 167 -11.11 -15.92 -5.14
N GLU A 168 -11.66 -14.70 -5.25
CA GLU A 168 -12.86 -14.43 -6.05
C GLU A 168 -12.66 -14.68 -7.55
N PHE A 169 -11.41 -14.65 -8.01
CA PHE A 169 -10.99 -14.79 -9.40
C PHE A 169 -10.23 -16.09 -9.68
N GLU A 170 -10.07 -16.99 -8.70
CA GLU A 170 -9.30 -18.23 -8.82
C GLU A 170 -9.76 -19.07 -10.01
N GLU A 171 -11.08 -19.24 -10.18
CA GLU A 171 -11.70 -19.99 -11.28
C GLU A 171 -11.44 -19.34 -12.67
N TRP A 172 -11.36 -18.01 -12.73
CA TRP A 172 -11.14 -17.30 -14.01
C TRP A 172 -9.66 -17.24 -14.38
N ILE A 173 -8.79 -17.20 -13.36
CA ILE A 173 -7.34 -17.23 -13.54
C ILE A 173 -6.89 -18.63 -13.98
N SER A 174 -7.45 -19.71 -13.39
CA SER A 174 -7.10 -21.09 -13.74
C SER A 174 -7.45 -21.47 -15.17
N ASP A 175 -8.50 -20.86 -15.72
CA ASP A 175 -8.96 -21.09 -17.10
C ASP A 175 -8.25 -20.20 -18.13
N SER A 176 -7.42 -19.26 -17.69
CA SER A 176 -6.72 -18.32 -18.57
C SER A 176 -5.23 -18.69 -18.71
N GLU A 177 -4.74 -18.82 -19.95
CA GLU A 177 -3.30 -18.76 -20.25
C GLU A 177 -2.72 -17.34 -19.99
N MET A 178 -3.51 -16.41 -19.43
CA MET A 178 -3.16 -15.01 -19.17
C MET A 178 -2.57 -14.83 -17.77
N LEU A 179 -1.40 -15.41 -17.54
CA LEU A 179 -0.60 -15.16 -16.33
C LEU A 179 0.13 -13.81 -16.36
N VAL A 180 0.15 -13.14 -17.51
CA VAL A 180 0.81 -11.84 -17.69
C VAL A 180 -0.08 -10.98 -18.58
N ALA A 181 -0.62 -9.90 -18.02
CA ALA A 181 -1.23 -8.84 -18.81
C ALA A 181 -0.19 -8.27 -19.79
N GLU A 182 -0.60 -7.79 -20.97
CA GLU A 182 0.30 -7.03 -21.86
C GLU A 182 0.97 -5.83 -21.16
N SER A 183 0.41 -5.37 -20.03
CA SER A 183 0.96 -4.34 -19.16
C SER A 183 2.13 -4.79 -18.27
N GLY A 184 2.47 -6.08 -18.24
CA GLY A 184 3.48 -6.65 -17.33
C GLY A 184 3.03 -6.77 -15.88
N GLU A 185 1.74 -6.56 -15.60
CA GLU A 185 1.14 -6.74 -14.28
C GLU A 185 0.72 -8.18 -14.05
N VAL A 186 0.86 -8.62 -12.81
CA VAL A 186 0.90 -10.03 -12.47
C VAL A 186 -0.42 -10.50 -11.89
N THR A 187 -1.06 -11.45 -12.55
CA THR A 187 -2.22 -12.22 -12.09
C THR A 187 -1.86 -13.37 -11.13
N ASP A 188 -0.57 -13.47 -10.77
CA ASP A 188 -0.07 -14.43 -9.79
C ASP A 188 -0.02 -13.80 -8.39
N PHE A 189 -0.82 -14.35 -7.48
CA PHE A 189 -0.84 -13.99 -6.06
C PHE A 189 0.54 -14.05 -5.42
N TYR A 190 1.36 -15.06 -5.73
CA TYR A 190 2.68 -15.24 -5.17
C TYR A 190 3.62 -14.10 -5.55
N LEU A 191 3.63 -13.71 -6.83
CA LEU A 191 4.50 -12.63 -7.31
C LEU A 191 4.00 -11.25 -6.84
N PHE A 192 2.69 -11.03 -6.70
CA PHE A 192 2.19 -9.84 -6.02
C PHE A 192 2.69 -9.77 -4.57
N ASN A 193 2.55 -10.85 -3.80
CA ASN A 193 3.01 -10.90 -2.40
C ASN A 193 4.52 -10.73 -2.26
N GLN A 194 5.31 -11.28 -3.18
CA GLN A 194 6.76 -11.05 -3.20
C GLN A 194 7.10 -9.56 -3.40
N ASN A 195 6.27 -8.84 -4.16
CA ASN A 195 6.42 -7.39 -4.35
C ASN A 195 5.88 -6.57 -3.16
N VAL A 196 4.98 -7.11 -2.34
CA VAL A 196 4.50 -6.44 -1.10
C VAL A 196 5.65 -6.13 -0.15
N GLU A 197 6.66 -6.99 -0.08
CA GLU A 197 7.88 -6.74 0.70
C GLU A 197 8.67 -5.52 0.20
N ARG A 198 8.51 -5.12 -1.05
CA ARG A 198 9.24 -3.98 -1.64
C ARG A 198 8.57 -2.64 -1.36
N TYR A 199 7.27 -2.63 -1.05
CA TYR A 199 6.56 -1.39 -0.72
C TYR A 199 7.02 -0.88 0.64
N GLN A 200 7.47 0.37 0.65
CA GLN A 200 7.99 1.06 1.82
C GLN A 200 7.08 2.19 2.29
N THR A 201 6.02 2.52 1.55
CA THR A 201 5.04 3.53 1.95
C THR A 201 3.61 3.09 1.71
N ASN A 202 2.69 3.72 2.44
CA ASN A 202 1.26 3.61 2.24
C ASN A 202 0.89 3.90 0.77
N ASP A 203 1.39 5.01 0.23
CA ASP A 203 1.10 5.40 -1.15
C ASP A 203 1.62 4.40 -2.19
N GLU A 204 2.79 3.81 -1.98
CA GLU A 204 3.35 2.78 -2.86
C GLU A 204 2.44 1.54 -2.88
N LEU A 205 1.99 1.08 -1.70
CA LEU A 205 1.07 -0.07 -1.58
C LEU A 205 -0.28 0.23 -2.22
N PHE A 206 -0.94 1.33 -1.85
CA PHE A 206 -2.28 1.65 -2.37
C PHE A 206 -2.26 1.97 -3.86
N SER A 207 -1.16 2.53 -4.39
CA SER A 207 -0.99 2.66 -5.84
C SER A 207 -0.91 1.30 -6.53
N ALA A 208 -0.21 0.33 -5.94
CA ALA A 208 -0.16 -1.04 -6.46
C ALA A 208 -1.52 -1.74 -6.39
N LEU A 209 -2.24 -1.60 -5.29
CA LEU A 209 -3.59 -2.13 -5.14
C LEU A 209 -4.53 -1.56 -6.21
N ARG A 210 -4.49 -0.24 -6.46
CA ARG A 210 -5.34 0.38 -7.50
C ARG A 210 -5.04 -0.13 -8.90
N ARG A 211 -3.77 -0.36 -9.23
CA ARG A 211 -3.40 -0.95 -10.54
C ARG A 211 -3.91 -2.38 -10.67
N LEU A 212 -3.69 -3.18 -9.62
CA LEU A 212 -4.22 -4.54 -9.53
C LEU A 212 -5.76 -4.56 -9.69
N THR A 213 -6.45 -3.64 -9.02
CA THR A 213 -7.91 -3.47 -9.14
C THR A 213 -8.35 -3.25 -10.58
N LYS A 214 -7.71 -2.34 -11.32
CA LYS A 214 -8.05 -2.08 -12.73
C LYS A 214 -7.94 -3.36 -13.55
N HIS A 215 -6.82 -4.06 -13.38
CA HIS A 215 -6.57 -5.29 -14.10
C HIS A 215 -7.66 -6.35 -13.84
N PHE A 216 -8.05 -6.55 -12.58
CA PHE A 216 -9.12 -7.49 -12.24
C PHE A 216 -10.51 -7.03 -12.70
N VAL A 217 -10.80 -5.73 -12.71
CA VAL A 217 -12.03 -5.19 -13.29
C VAL A 217 -12.10 -5.49 -14.79
N ASP A 218 -10.98 -5.32 -15.51
CA ASP A 218 -10.91 -5.63 -16.95
C ASP A 218 -11.15 -7.12 -17.20
N ILE A 219 -10.54 -8.01 -16.40
CA ILE A 219 -10.81 -9.45 -16.44
C ILE A 219 -12.31 -9.73 -16.22
N ALA A 220 -12.92 -9.13 -15.20
CA ALA A 220 -14.33 -9.33 -14.89
C ALA A 220 -15.26 -8.88 -16.03
N ASN A 221 -14.95 -7.75 -16.67
CA ASN A 221 -15.71 -7.24 -17.79
C ASN A 221 -15.56 -8.13 -19.03
N HIS A 222 -14.34 -8.55 -19.36
CA HIS A 222 -14.10 -9.48 -20.47
C HIS A 222 -14.77 -10.83 -20.26
N GLN A 223 -14.75 -11.37 -19.05
CA GLN A 223 -15.43 -12.62 -18.73
C GLN A 223 -16.95 -12.49 -18.89
N ARG A 224 -17.51 -11.36 -18.47
CA ARG A 224 -18.94 -11.07 -18.67
C ARG A 224 -19.31 -10.99 -20.15
N GLU A 225 -18.50 -10.31 -20.96
CA GLU A 225 -18.70 -10.24 -22.41
C GLU A 225 -18.61 -11.61 -23.09
N ARG A 226 -17.64 -12.44 -22.68
CA ARG A 226 -17.51 -13.82 -23.18
C ARG A 226 -18.74 -14.65 -22.83
N GLN A 227 -19.18 -14.60 -21.57
CA GLN A 227 -20.38 -15.32 -21.12
C GLN A 227 -21.62 -14.86 -21.90
N MET A 228 -21.75 -13.55 -22.13
CA MET A 228 -22.84 -12.98 -22.94
C MET A 228 -22.83 -13.51 -24.37
N LYS A 229 -21.67 -13.50 -25.05
CA LYS A 229 -21.54 -14.06 -26.41
C LYS A 229 -21.86 -15.56 -26.45
N SER A 230 -21.41 -16.31 -25.45
CA SER A 230 -21.72 -17.74 -25.34
C SER A 230 -23.23 -17.97 -25.17
N ASN A 231 -23.90 -17.22 -24.30
CA ASN A 231 -25.34 -17.35 -24.09
C ASN A 231 -26.13 -17.00 -25.36
N ILE A 232 -25.68 -16.01 -26.14
CA ILE A 232 -26.28 -15.67 -27.44
C ILE A 232 -26.12 -16.83 -28.43
N HIS A 233 -24.92 -17.43 -28.56
CA HIS A 233 -24.73 -18.60 -29.43
C HIS A 233 -25.59 -19.79 -28.99
N THR A 234 -25.67 -20.07 -27.69
CA THR A 234 -26.55 -21.13 -27.16
C THR A 234 -28.03 -20.86 -27.48
N ALA A 235 -28.45 -19.59 -27.44
CA ALA A 235 -29.81 -19.20 -27.81
C ALA A 235 -30.08 -19.44 -29.31
N MET A 236 -29.11 -19.08 -30.17
CA MET A 236 -29.18 -19.34 -31.61
C MET A 236 -29.27 -20.84 -31.92
N ASP A 237 -28.39 -21.65 -31.31
CA ASP A 237 -28.41 -23.11 -31.46
C ASP A 237 -29.74 -23.73 -31.00
N TYR A 238 -30.33 -23.22 -29.92
CA TYR A 238 -31.62 -23.67 -29.43
C TYR A 238 -32.75 -23.30 -30.40
N MET A 239 -32.75 -22.09 -30.95
CA MET A 239 -33.70 -21.66 -31.96
C MET A 239 -33.59 -22.50 -33.23
N GLU A 240 -32.38 -22.74 -33.74
CA GLU A 240 -32.15 -23.57 -34.93
C GLU A 240 -32.61 -25.02 -34.74
N LYS A 241 -32.43 -25.59 -33.55
CA LYS A 241 -32.87 -26.97 -33.26
C LYS A 241 -34.39 -27.11 -33.08
N ASN A 242 -35.06 -26.03 -32.67
CA ASN A 242 -36.49 -26.05 -32.31
C ASN A 242 -37.35 -25.20 -33.25
N PHE A 243 -36.82 -24.74 -34.39
CA PHE A 243 -37.55 -23.84 -35.30
C PHE A 243 -38.83 -24.45 -35.90
N MET A 244 -38.91 -25.79 -35.95
CA MET A 244 -40.09 -26.53 -36.43
C MET A 244 -41.18 -26.70 -35.36
N VAL A 245 -40.93 -26.26 -34.13
CA VAL A 245 -41.92 -26.32 -33.04
C VAL A 245 -42.85 -25.11 -33.19
N GLU A 246 -44.13 -25.36 -33.53
CA GLU A 246 -45.15 -24.31 -33.56
C GLU A 246 -45.28 -23.64 -32.19
N GLY A 247 -45.19 -22.31 -32.15
CA GLY A 247 -45.36 -21.51 -30.94
C GLY A 247 -44.09 -21.22 -30.14
N LEU A 248 -42.89 -21.52 -30.67
CA LEU A 248 -41.63 -21.12 -30.04
C LEU A 248 -41.61 -19.59 -29.79
N SER A 249 -41.61 -19.20 -28.52
CA SER A 249 -41.63 -17.79 -28.12
C SER A 249 -40.26 -17.30 -27.65
N LEU A 250 -40.07 -15.98 -27.69
CA LEU A 250 -38.90 -15.34 -27.09
C LEU A 250 -38.73 -15.69 -25.61
N LEU A 251 -39.84 -15.93 -24.90
CA LEU A 251 -39.84 -16.31 -23.50
C LEU A 251 -39.23 -17.70 -23.28
N ASP A 252 -39.50 -18.63 -24.20
CA ASP A 252 -38.99 -20.01 -24.15
C ASP A 252 -37.48 -20.04 -24.38
N VAL A 253 -37.00 -19.26 -25.35
CA VAL A 253 -35.56 -19.13 -25.63
C VAL A 253 -34.86 -18.45 -24.46
N ALA A 254 -35.39 -17.32 -23.96
CA ALA A 254 -34.84 -16.60 -22.82
C ALA A 254 -34.79 -17.45 -21.54
N GLY A 255 -35.83 -18.27 -21.30
CA GLY A 255 -35.87 -19.24 -20.20
C GLY A 255 -34.80 -20.32 -20.33
N TYR A 256 -34.55 -20.82 -21.53
CA TYR A 256 -33.54 -21.86 -21.80
C TYR A 256 -32.11 -21.36 -21.56
N VAL A 257 -31.79 -20.13 -21.97
CA VAL A 257 -30.45 -19.54 -21.78
C VAL A 257 -30.31 -18.69 -20.51
N HIS A 258 -31.28 -18.73 -19.61
CA HIS A 258 -31.28 -18.04 -18.32
C HIS A 258 -30.99 -16.52 -18.40
N ILE A 259 -31.49 -15.84 -19.44
CA ILE A 259 -31.40 -14.37 -19.59
C ILE A 259 -32.79 -13.77 -19.72
N SER A 260 -32.93 -12.46 -19.47
CA SER A 260 -34.26 -11.83 -19.54
C SER A 260 -34.74 -11.67 -20.99
N PRO A 261 -36.05 -11.83 -21.27
CA PRO A 261 -36.59 -11.65 -22.61
C PRO A 261 -36.29 -10.28 -23.22
N THR A 262 -36.36 -9.22 -22.39
CA THR A 262 -36.03 -7.83 -22.77
C THR A 262 -34.57 -7.66 -23.17
N TYR A 263 -33.67 -8.45 -22.58
CA TYR A 263 -32.26 -8.41 -22.92
C TYR A 263 -32.00 -9.12 -24.25
N LEU A 264 -32.62 -10.28 -24.46
CA LEU A 264 -32.52 -11.05 -25.69
C LEU A 264 -33.10 -10.29 -26.90
N SER A 265 -34.18 -9.53 -26.71
CA SER A 265 -34.76 -8.69 -27.77
C SER A 265 -33.88 -7.52 -28.22
N ASN A 266 -32.99 -7.03 -27.35
CA ASN A 266 -32.09 -5.91 -27.65
C ASN A 266 -30.77 -6.36 -28.32
N CYS A 267 -30.54 -7.68 -28.42
CA CYS A 267 -29.37 -8.27 -29.05
C CYS A 267 -29.63 -8.74 -30.50
N ALA A 268 -30.89 -8.75 -30.95
CA ALA A 268 -31.32 -9.16 -32.28
C ALA A 268 -31.30 -7.99 -33.30
#